data_AF-A0A7R9MRG8-F1
#
_entry.id   AF-A0A7R9MRG8-F1
#
_cell.length_a   1.000
_cell.length_b   1.000
_cell.length_c   1.000
_cell.angle_alpha   90.00
_cell.angle_beta   90.00
_cell.angle_gamma   90.00
#
_symmetry.space_group_name_H-M   'P 1'
#
loop_
_entity.id
_entity.type
_entity.pdbx_description
1 polymer ?
#
loop_
_entity_poly.entity_id
_entity_poly.type
_entity_poly.pdbx_seq_one_letter_code
_entity_poly.pdbx_strand_id
1 'polypeptide(L)'
;MEVVVVVSGVDVCVVIVCHLMYVNIDEFKSRLESGPQLSQFISGSVGSDDKWSDYSGKLRREKGDNERLRLPPWLKREIPVGHNYHRLKESLRSLGLNTVCEEAKCPNIGECWGGGQHRTSTATI
;
A
#
# COMPACT_ATOMS: atom_id res chain seq x y z
N MET A 1 6.14 -8.97 -28.81
CA MET A 1 5.57 -10.32 -28.60
C MET A 1 6.37 -11.26 -29.48
N GLU A 2 7.40 -11.89 -28.93
CA GLU A 2 8.09 -12.97 -29.64
C GLU A 2 7.56 -14.29 -29.10
N VAL A 3 6.92 -15.07 -29.97
CA VAL A 3 6.48 -16.42 -29.66
C VAL A 3 7.65 -17.34 -30.00
N VAL A 4 8.42 -17.75 -28.99
CA VAL A 4 9.47 -18.74 -29.16
C VAL A 4 8.84 -20.12 -29.02
N VAL A 5 8.67 -20.81 -30.14
CA VAL A 5 8.17 -22.19 -30.17
C VAL A 5 9.36 -23.13 -29.95
N VAL A 6 9.39 -23.79 -28.79
CA VAL A 6 10.39 -24.85 -28.52
C VAL A 6 9.75 -26.19 -28.87
N VAL A 7 10.27 -26.85 -29.91
CA VAL A 7 9.81 -28.17 -30.34
C VAL A 7 10.74 -29.22 -29.74
N SER A 8 10.22 -30.11 -28.89
CA SER A 8 10.98 -31.25 -28.35
C SER A 8 10.18 -32.53 -28.52
N GLY A 9 10.67 -33.42 -29.39
CA GLY A 9 10.29 -34.82 -29.46
C GLY A 9 8.93 -35.12 -30.10
N VAL A 10 7.83 -34.60 -29.57
CA VAL A 10 6.45 -34.79 -30.07
C VAL A 10 5.43 -33.83 -29.42
N ASP A 11 5.85 -32.99 -28.47
CA ASP A 11 4.96 -32.05 -27.78
C ASP A 11 5.30 -30.59 -28.15
N VAL A 12 4.30 -29.87 -28.66
CA VAL A 12 4.38 -28.42 -28.87
C VAL A 12 4.02 -27.74 -27.56
N CYS A 13 5.03 -27.53 -26.71
CA CYS A 13 4.87 -26.69 -25.53
C CYS A 13 4.90 -25.23 -25.95
N VAL A 14 3.72 -24.60 -26.01
CA VAL A 14 3.60 -23.15 -26.14
C VAL A 14 3.96 -22.54 -24.78
N VAL A 15 5.25 -22.29 -24.57
CA VAL A 15 5.72 -21.54 -23.42
C VAL A 15 5.38 -20.07 -23.68
N ILE A 16 4.22 -19.63 -23.21
CA ILE A 16 3.87 -18.22 -23.14
C ILE A 16 4.86 -17.60 -22.16
N VAL A 17 5.95 -17.01 -22.69
CA VAL A 17 6.81 -16.12 -21.92
C VAL A 17 5.96 -14.87 -21.64
N CYS A 18 5.20 -14.94 -20.55
CA CYS A 18 4.59 -13.77 -19.95
C CYS A 18 5.74 -12.82 -19.67
N HIS A 19 5.74 -11.66 -20.33
CA HIS A 19 6.71 -10.60 -20.07
C HIS A 19 6.58 -10.26 -18.58
N LEU A 20 7.48 -10.83 -17.78
CA LEU A 20 7.67 -10.44 -16.40
C LEU A 20 7.94 -8.94 -16.44
N MET A 21 6.98 -8.17 -15.94
CA MET A 21 7.11 -6.74 -15.74
C MET A 21 8.13 -6.56 -14.62
N TYR A 22 9.41 -6.58 -15.00
CA TYR A 22 10.53 -6.46 -14.08
C TYR A 22 10.47 -5.09 -13.40
N VAL A 23 10.51 -5.08 -12.06
CA VAL A 23 10.73 -3.86 -11.28
C VAL A 23 12.12 -3.33 -11.65
N ASN A 24 12.20 -2.09 -12.15
CA ASN A 24 13.48 -1.46 -12.51
C ASN A 24 14.25 -1.12 -11.23
N ILE A 25 15.15 -2.02 -10.83
CA ILE A 25 15.88 -1.89 -9.57
C ILE A 25 16.85 -0.70 -9.59
N ASP A 26 17.34 -0.31 -10.77
CA ASP A 26 18.30 0.78 -10.92
C ASP A 26 17.61 2.14 -10.81
N GLU A 27 16.38 2.26 -11.33
CA GLU A 27 15.51 3.42 -11.09
C GLU A 27 15.20 3.58 -9.60
N PHE A 28 14.87 2.48 -8.91
CA PHE A 28 14.60 2.52 -7.47
C PHE A 28 15.83 2.92 -6.65
N LYS A 29 17.02 2.39 -6.98
CA LYS A 29 18.29 2.79 -6.36
C LYS A 29 18.58 4.28 -6.57
N SER A 30 18.40 4.77 -7.80
CA SER A 30 18.59 6.18 -8.11
C SER A 30 17.68 7.08 -7.27
N ARG A 31 16.41 6.68 -7.07
CA ARG A 31 15.47 7.41 -6.19
C ARG A 31 15.90 7.41 -4.73
N LEU A 32 16.45 6.31 -4.24
CA LEU A 32 16.99 6.22 -2.87
C LEU A 32 18.20 7.14 -2.68
N GLU A 33 19.09 7.19 -3.68
CA GLU A 33 20.29 8.05 -3.66
C GLU A 33 19.94 9.54 -3.74
N SER A 34 18.88 9.91 -4.48
CA SER A 34 18.41 11.30 -4.60
C SER A 34 17.57 11.79 -3.41
N GLY A 35 17.17 10.90 -2.51
CA GLY A 35 16.28 11.22 -1.39
C GLY A 35 16.97 12.05 -0.29
N PRO A 36 16.20 12.71 0.58
CA PRO A 36 16.76 13.44 1.71
C PRO A 36 17.47 12.50 2.68
N GLN A 37 18.68 12.88 3.11
CA GLN A 37 19.44 12.12 4.10
C GLN A 37 18.86 12.31 5.51
N LEU A 38 19.10 11.34 6.40
CA LEU A 38 18.68 11.41 7.81
C LEU A 38 19.13 12.73 8.48
N SER A 39 20.32 13.21 8.15
CA SER A 39 20.87 14.47 8.66
C SER A 39 19.96 15.67 8.37
N GLN A 40 19.31 15.71 7.21
CA GLN A 40 18.38 16.78 6.82
C GLN A 40 17.10 16.77 7.65
N PHE A 41 16.63 15.59 8.08
CA PHE A 41 15.47 15.46 8.96
C PHE A 41 15.77 15.96 10.38
N ILE A 42 16.97 15.66 10.89
CA ILE A 42 17.39 16.09 12.23
C ILE A 42 17.61 17.61 12.25
N SER A 43 18.17 18.18 11.19
CA SER A 43 18.39 19.63 11.07
C SER A 43 17.12 20.42 10.73
N GLY A 44 16.00 19.76 10.40
CA GLY A 44 14.74 20.41 10.04
C GLY A 44 14.79 21.19 8.71
N SER A 45 15.79 20.93 7.87
CA SER A 45 16.06 21.66 6.63
C SER A 45 15.57 20.92 5.38
N VAL A 46 14.62 19.99 5.52
CA VAL A 46 14.02 19.28 4.39
C VAL A 46 13.15 20.28 3.63
N GLY A 47 13.52 20.57 2.38
CA GLY A 47 12.64 21.24 1.44
C GLY A 47 11.45 20.34 1.21
N SER A 48 10.32 20.69 1.80
CA SER A 48 9.08 19.96 1.61
C SER A 48 8.67 20.16 0.15
N ASP A 49 8.51 19.06 -0.59
CA ASP A 49 7.73 19.09 -1.83
C ASP A 49 6.30 19.50 -1.42
N ASP A 50 6.06 20.80 -1.48
CA ASP A 50 5.01 21.50 -0.76
C ASP A 50 3.65 21.35 -1.45
N LYS A 51 3.15 20.12 -1.54
CA LYS A 51 1.76 19.88 -1.94
C LYS A 51 0.77 20.43 -0.92
N TRP A 52 1.23 20.74 0.29
CA TRP A 52 0.38 20.99 1.44
C TRP A 52 0.91 22.07 2.41
N SER A 53 1.82 22.93 1.96
CA SER A 53 2.41 24.05 2.73
C SER A 53 1.35 25.01 3.29
N ASP A 54 0.26 25.21 2.57
CA ASP A 54 -0.79 26.18 2.91
C ASP A 54 -1.82 25.66 3.94
N TYR A 55 -1.60 24.48 4.51
CA TYR A 55 -2.57 23.91 5.44
C TYR A 55 -2.54 24.56 6.81
N SER A 56 -3.61 25.28 7.11
CA SER A 56 -3.82 26.00 8.36
C SER A 56 -4.69 25.24 9.39
N GLY A 57 -4.97 23.95 9.17
CA GLY A 57 -5.83 23.18 10.07
C GLY A 57 -5.15 22.82 11.40
N LYS A 58 -5.90 22.89 12.51
CA LYS A 58 -5.42 22.50 13.85
C LYS A 58 -5.09 21.00 13.89
N LEU A 59 -3.82 20.67 14.13
CA LEU A 59 -3.32 19.29 14.17
C LEU A 59 -3.40 18.63 15.56
N ARG A 60 -3.51 19.43 16.62
CA ARG A 60 -3.52 18.95 18.01
C ARG A 60 -4.72 19.53 18.75
N ARG A 61 -5.45 18.67 19.43
CA ARG A 61 -6.58 19.07 20.27
C ARG A 61 -6.07 19.62 21.60
N GLU A 62 -6.67 20.72 22.06
CA GLU A 62 -6.33 21.30 23.36
C GLU A 62 -7.23 20.76 24.47
N LYS A 63 -6.76 20.86 25.71
CA LYS A 63 -7.49 20.38 26.88
C LYS A 63 -8.70 21.29 27.13
N GLY A 64 -9.90 20.76 26.90
CA GLY A 64 -11.16 21.51 27.03
C GLY A 64 -11.98 21.58 25.73
N ASP A 65 -11.35 21.31 24.58
CA ASP A 65 -12.07 21.18 23.31
C ASP A 65 -12.93 19.90 23.35
N ASN A 66 -14.24 20.04 23.14
CA ASN A 66 -15.17 18.89 23.03
C ASN A 66 -15.44 18.47 21.58
N GLU A 67 -14.98 19.26 20.60
CA GLU A 67 -15.18 18.97 19.18
C GLU A 67 -14.05 18.09 18.62
N ARG A 68 -14.42 17.17 17.71
CA ARG A 68 -13.46 16.29 17.04
C ARG A 68 -12.77 17.06 15.91
N LEU A 69 -11.43 17.10 15.95
CA LEU A 69 -10.65 17.67 14.85
C LEU A 69 -10.85 16.86 13.57
N ARG A 70 -10.89 17.58 12.45
CA ARG A 70 -10.96 16.96 11.12
C ARG A 70 -9.60 16.39 10.75
N LEU A 71 -9.61 15.22 10.10
CA LEU A 71 -8.40 14.57 9.65
C LEU A 71 -7.78 15.38 8.49
N PRO A 72 -6.48 15.70 8.53
CA PRO A 72 -5.80 16.32 7.42
C PRO A 72 -5.83 15.42 6.19
N PRO A 73 -5.85 15.98 4.97
CA PRO A 73 -6.10 15.21 3.76
C PRO A 73 -4.98 14.25 3.38
N TRP A 74 -3.74 14.52 3.74
CA TRP A 74 -2.64 13.58 3.52
C TRP A 74 -2.71 12.34 4.43
N LEU A 75 -3.49 12.38 5.50
CA LEU A 75 -3.71 11.25 6.42
C LEU A 75 -5.02 10.51 6.12
N LYS A 76 -5.85 11.04 5.20
CA LYS A 76 -7.07 10.36 4.75
C LYS A 76 -6.70 9.17 3.87
N ARG A 77 -7.50 8.12 3.97
CA ARG A 77 -7.35 6.88 3.21
C ARG A 77 -8.60 6.61 2.42
N GLU A 78 -8.41 5.90 1.31
CA GLU A 78 -9.50 5.47 0.46
C GLU A 78 -10.30 4.36 1.12
N ILE A 79 -11.58 4.29 0.76
CA ILE A 79 -12.48 3.25 1.25
C ILE A 79 -12.07 1.93 0.57
N PRO A 80 -11.88 0.85 1.33
CA PRO A 80 -11.51 -0.44 0.76
C PRO A 80 -12.60 -0.94 -0.19
N VAL A 81 -12.27 -1.03 -1.47
CA VAL A 81 -13.12 -1.58 -2.52
C VAL A 81 -12.33 -2.68 -3.23
N GLY A 82 -12.80 -3.93 -3.17
CA GLY A 82 -12.08 -5.03 -3.82
C GLY A 82 -12.60 -6.43 -3.47
N HIS A 83 -12.56 -7.33 -4.45
CA HIS A 83 -13.03 -8.72 -4.31
C HIS A 83 -12.34 -9.47 -3.15
N ASN A 84 -11.01 -9.33 -3.03
CA ASN A 84 -10.25 -10.00 -1.97
C ASN A 84 -10.63 -9.51 -0.57
N TYR A 85 -10.89 -8.21 -0.40
CA TYR A 85 -11.36 -7.67 0.87
C TYR A 85 -12.70 -8.32 1.28
N HIS A 86 -13.65 -8.42 0.35
CA HIS A 86 -14.94 -9.08 0.61
C HIS A 86 -14.77 -10.56 0.95
N ARG A 87 -13.94 -11.28 0.19
CA ARG A 87 -13.65 -12.70 0.44
C ARG A 87 -13.07 -12.94 1.83
N LEU A 88 -12.07 -12.16 2.24
CA LEU A 88 -11.47 -12.29 3.58
C LEU A 88 -12.48 -11.95 4.68
N LYS A 89 -13.26 -10.88 4.49
CA LYS A 89 -14.30 -10.48 5.44
C LYS A 89 -15.35 -11.57 5.66
N GLU A 90 -15.77 -12.23 4.58
CA GLU A 90 -16.73 -13.33 4.66
C GLU A 90 -16.11 -14.59 5.31
N SER A 91 -14.86 -14.92 4.95
CA SER A 91 -14.14 -16.06 5.52
C SER A 91 -13.89 -15.92 7.02
N LEU A 92 -13.52 -14.72 7.49
CA LEU A 92 -13.29 -14.48 8.93
C LEU A 92 -14.60 -14.58 9.72
N ARG A 93 -15.70 -14.07 9.15
CA ARG A 93 -17.03 -14.15 9.77
C ARG A 93 -17.59 -15.56 9.79
N SER A 94 -17.40 -16.35 8.74
CA SER A 94 -17.86 -17.74 8.70
C SER A 94 -17.10 -18.62 9.71
N LEU A 95 -15.84 -18.29 9.97
CA LEU A 95 -15.01 -18.95 10.98
C LEU A 95 -15.20 -18.39 12.40
N GLY A 96 -15.94 -17.28 12.57
CA GLY A 96 -16.13 -16.63 13.87
C GLY A 96 -14.86 -16.05 14.47
N LEU A 97 -13.89 -15.65 13.65
CA LEU A 97 -12.59 -15.12 14.08
C LEU A 97 -12.60 -13.59 14.04
N ASN A 98 -11.99 -12.98 15.06
CA ASN A 98 -11.77 -11.54 15.11
C ASN A 98 -10.33 -11.22 14.68
N THR A 99 -10.10 -10.01 14.19
CA THR A 99 -8.77 -9.55 13.81
C THR A 99 -8.49 -8.18 14.41
N VAL A 100 -7.21 -7.91 14.69
CA VAL A 100 -6.78 -6.57 15.12
C VAL A 100 -7.20 -5.51 14.10
N CYS A 101 -7.23 -5.85 12.80
CA CYS A 101 -7.66 -4.93 11.75
C CYS A 101 -9.13 -4.49 11.90
N GLU A 102 -10.03 -5.39 12.29
CA GLU A 102 -11.45 -5.07 12.50
C GLU A 102 -11.69 -4.38 13.83
N GLU A 103 -11.11 -4.89 14.92
CA GLU A 103 -11.29 -4.35 16.27
C GLU A 103 -10.73 -2.92 16.40
N ALA A 104 -9.54 -2.69 15.84
CA ALA A 104 -8.89 -1.38 15.89
C ALA A 104 -9.39 -0.41 14.81
N LYS A 105 -10.33 -0.82 13.95
CA LYS A 105 -10.77 -0.05 12.76
C LYS A 105 -9.58 0.45 11.95
N CYS A 106 -8.66 -0.46 11.67
CA CYS A 106 -7.37 -0.13 11.08
C CYS A 106 -7.58 0.60 9.74
N PRO A 107 -7.01 1.80 9.55
CA PRO A 107 -7.19 2.50 8.28
C PRO A 107 -6.54 1.71 7.13
N ASN A 108 -5.51 0.88 7.37
CA ASN A 108 -4.76 0.05 6.40
C ASN A 108 -5.48 -1.23 5.94
N ILE A 109 -6.68 -1.52 6.44
CA ILE A 109 -7.33 -2.81 6.19
C ILE A 109 -7.52 -3.16 4.71
N GLY A 110 -7.79 -2.16 3.85
CA GLY A 110 -7.92 -2.35 2.41
C GLY A 110 -6.65 -2.83 1.73
N GLU A 111 -5.50 -2.28 2.13
CA GLU A 111 -4.21 -2.67 1.58
C GLU A 111 -3.76 -4.02 2.13
N CYS A 112 -3.92 -4.25 3.44
CA CYS A 112 -3.56 -5.51 4.08
C CYS A 112 -4.34 -6.69 3.51
N TRP A 113 -5.67 -6.56 3.34
CA TRP A 113 -6.53 -7.65 2.90
C TRP A 113 -6.68 -7.73 1.38
N GLY A 114 -6.56 -6.59 0.69
CA GLY A 114 -6.75 -6.51 -0.76
C GLY A 114 -5.79 -7.39 -1.53
N GLY A 115 -4.53 -7.49 -1.09
CA GLY A 115 -3.50 -8.17 -1.86
C GLY A 115 -3.28 -7.54 -3.24
N GLY A 116 -2.20 -7.87 -3.92
CA GLY A 116 -1.91 -7.38 -5.26
C GLY A 116 -0.85 -8.25 -5.95
N GLN A 117 -0.49 -7.91 -7.19
CA GLN A 117 0.54 -8.66 -7.94
C GLN A 117 1.89 -8.78 -7.21
N HIS A 118 2.20 -7.83 -6.32
CA HIS A 118 3.45 -7.78 -5.56
C HIS A 118 3.26 -7.93 -4.04
N ARG A 119 2.03 -8.14 -3.53
CA ARG A 119 1.74 -8.18 -2.09
C ARG A 119 0.70 -9.25 -1.74
N THR A 120 1.01 -10.09 -0.77
CA THR A 120 0.09 -11.14 -0.29
C THR A 120 -0.98 -10.55 0.63
N SER A 121 -2.24 -10.98 0.45
CA SER A 121 -3.31 -10.69 1.40
C SER A 121 -2.94 -11.23 2.78
N THR A 122 -2.87 -10.35 3.77
CA THR A 122 -2.45 -10.68 5.14
C THR A 122 -3.53 -10.28 6.13
N ALA A 123 -3.90 -11.20 7.02
CA ALA A 123 -4.76 -10.93 8.18
C ALA A 123 -4.09 -11.48 9.45
N THR A 124 -4.05 -10.65 10.49
CA THR A 124 -3.58 -11.04 11.82
C THR A 124 -4.79 -11.25 12.72
N ILE A 125 -4.94 -12.47 13.21
CA ILE A 125 -6.02 -12.94 14.09
C ILE A 125 -5.56 -12.80 15.53
#